data_AF-A0A0L0SNL3-F1
#
_entry.id   AF-A0A0L0SNL3-F1
#
_cell.length_a   1.000
_cell.length_b   1.000
_cell.length_c   1.000
_cell.angle_alpha   90.00
_cell.angle_beta   90.00
_cell.angle_gamma   90.00
#
_symmetry.space_group_name_H-M   'P 1'
#
loop_
_entity.id
_entity.type
_entity.pdbx_description
1 polymer ?
#
loop_
_entity_poly.entity_id
_entity_poly.type
_entity_poly.pdbx_seq_one_letter_code
_entity_poly.pdbx_strand_id
1 'polypeptide(L)'
;MDAATTVVPPSLHLLNFASPRVGNADFSAMVGAMGLVAVDRVTEGNDLIPQVPLMAFGYRHVAGEKYAYKGQIYTCVGSEDQECSTGACRQRGYFGDVC
;
A
#
# COMPACT_ATOMS: atom_id res chain seq x y z
N MET A 1 -23.41 32.52 -26.56
CA MET A 1 -22.52 31.43 -27.00
C MET A 1 -21.69 31.12 -25.77
N ASP A 2 -22.18 30.24 -24.91
CA ASP A 2 -21.56 30.01 -23.61
C ASP A 2 -20.26 29.24 -23.80
N ALA A 3 -19.17 29.80 -23.28
CA ALA A 3 -17.86 29.18 -23.30
C ALA A 3 -17.94 27.84 -22.56
N ALA A 4 -17.59 26.75 -23.24
CA ALA A 4 -17.43 25.45 -22.61
C ALA A 4 -16.27 25.54 -21.61
N THR A 5 -16.58 25.73 -20.34
CA THR A 5 -15.62 25.58 -19.25
C THR A 5 -15.08 24.15 -19.30
N THR A 6 -13.82 24.02 -19.68
CA THR A 6 -13.12 22.73 -19.69
C THR A 6 -12.93 22.33 -18.23
N VAL A 7 -13.76 21.41 -17.74
CA VAL A 7 -13.56 20.80 -16.42
C VAL A 7 -12.34 19.90 -16.55
N VAL A 8 -11.17 20.41 -16.17
CA VAL A 8 -9.99 19.56 -15.98
C VAL A 8 -10.29 18.71 -14.75
N PRO A 9 -10.40 17.38 -14.86
CA PRO A 9 -10.62 16.54 -13.70
C PRO A 9 -9.47 16.78 -12.70
N PRO A 10 -9.77 16.92 -11.40
CA PRO A 10 -8.74 17.17 -10.41
C PRO A 10 -7.77 15.97 -10.35
N SER A 11 -6.48 16.25 -10.44
CA SER A 11 -5.42 15.27 -10.21
C SER A 11 -5.35 14.93 -8.72
N LEU A 12 -5.61 13.67 -8.37
CA LEU A 12 -5.55 13.19 -6.99
C LEU A 12 -4.33 12.26 -6.78
N HIS A 13 -3.53 12.57 -5.77
CA HIS A 13 -2.46 11.72 -5.26
C HIS A 13 -2.87 11.18 -3.89
N LEU A 14 -2.92 9.86 -3.76
CA LEU A 14 -3.18 9.19 -2.49
C LEU A 14 -1.85 8.87 -1.80
N LEU A 15 -1.61 9.47 -0.64
CA LEU A 15 -0.44 9.21 0.20
C LEU A 15 -0.89 8.70 1.56
N ASN A 16 -0.52 7.47 1.90
CA ASN A 16 -0.88 6.81 3.13
C ASN A 16 0.37 6.36 3.89
N PHE A 17 0.35 6.47 5.21
CA PHE A 17 1.42 6.01 6.10
C PHE A 17 0.88 4.92 7.00
N ALA A 18 1.67 3.85 7.19
CA ALA A 18 1.35 2.76 8.12
C ALA A 18 -0.06 2.17 7.93
N SER A 19 -0.61 2.19 6.71
CA SER A 19 -2.03 1.88 6.54
C SER A 19 -2.30 0.37 6.62
N PRO A 20 -3.30 -0.06 7.41
CA PRO A 20 -3.72 -1.46 7.47
C PRO A 20 -4.37 -1.90 6.16
N ARG A 21 -4.64 -3.20 6.01
CA ARG A 21 -5.44 -3.70 4.89
C ARG A 21 -6.90 -3.28 5.12
N VAL A 22 -7.55 -2.76 4.09
CA VAL A 22 -8.90 -2.20 4.21
C VAL A 22 -9.94 -3.03 3.47
N GLY A 23 -9.58 -3.57 2.31
CA GLY A 23 -10.51 -4.29 1.44
C GLY A 23 -9.94 -5.62 0.95
N ASN A 24 -10.71 -6.28 0.09
CA ASN A 24 -10.32 -7.51 -0.58
C ASN A 24 -9.55 -7.24 -1.90
N ALA A 25 -9.29 -8.29 -2.68
CA ALA A 25 -8.62 -8.17 -3.97
C ALA A 25 -9.37 -7.26 -4.96
N ASP A 26 -10.71 -7.31 -4.98
CA ASP A 26 -11.54 -6.48 -5.88
C ASP A 26 -11.42 -4.99 -5.52
N PHE A 27 -11.43 -4.67 -4.23
CA PHE A 27 -11.19 -3.31 -3.75
C PHE A 27 -9.80 -2.81 -4.16
N SER A 28 -8.77 -3.63 -3.99
CA SER A 28 -7.40 -3.30 -4.40
C SER A 28 -7.32 -3.00 -5.90
N ALA A 29 -7.93 -3.84 -6.73
CA ALA A 29 -7.98 -3.66 -8.17
C ALA A 29 -8.79 -2.41 -8.57
N MET A 30 -9.93 -2.16 -7.92
CA MET A 30 -10.75 -0.97 -8.14
C MET A 30 -9.94 0.31 -7.89
N VAL A 31 -9.19 0.39 -6.79
CA VAL A 31 -8.35 1.56 -6.50
C VAL A 31 -7.24 1.74 -7.53
N GLY A 32 -6.62 0.65 -7.98
CA GLY A 32 -5.65 0.69 -9.08
C GLY A 32 -6.25 1.21 -10.40
N ALA A 33 -7.55 1.04 -10.60
CA ALA A 33 -8.27 1.48 -11.80
C ALA A 33 -8.90 2.88 -11.69
N MET A 34 -8.86 3.54 -10.52
CA MET A 34 -9.54 4.83 -10.28
C MET A 34 -8.90 6.04 -10.99
N GLY A 35 -7.80 5.84 -11.73
CA GLY A 35 -7.14 6.93 -12.47
C GLY A 35 -6.45 7.96 -11.57
N LEU A 36 -6.01 7.54 -10.38
CA LEU A 36 -5.19 8.35 -9.49
C LEU A 36 -3.84 8.65 -10.14
N VAL A 37 -3.30 9.84 -9.91
CA VAL A 37 -1.98 10.23 -10.45
C VAL A 37 -0.88 9.38 -9.82
N ALA A 38 -1.02 9.13 -8.51
CA ALA A 38 -0.13 8.24 -7.78
C ALA A 38 -0.86 7.68 -6.55
N VAL A 39 -0.43 6.48 -6.15
CA VAL A 39 -0.78 5.83 -4.89
C VAL A 39 0.52 5.45 -4.22
N ASP A 40 0.84 6.12 -3.13
CA ASP A 40 2.02 5.84 -2.33
C ASP A 40 1.59 5.37 -0.93
N ARG A 41 1.97 4.14 -0.60
CA ARG A 41 1.80 3.56 0.73
C ARG A 41 3.15 3.44 1.40
N VAL A 42 3.44 4.31 2.35
CA VAL A 42 4.67 4.27 3.12
C VAL A 42 4.52 3.32 4.31
N THR A 43 5.38 2.32 4.41
CA THR A 43 5.42 1.32 5.48
C THR A 43 6.82 1.30 6.11
N GLU A 44 6.92 0.95 7.39
CA GLU A 44 8.21 0.80 8.09
C GLU A 44 8.41 -0.66 8.52
N GLY A 45 9.67 -1.12 8.56
CA GLY A 45 10.00 -2.53 8.74
C GLY A 45 9.42 -3.26 9.94
N ASN A 46 9.35 -2.58 11.08
CA ASN A 46 8.88 -3.18 12.33
C ASN A 46 7.45 -2.71 12.69
N ASP A 47 6.72 -2.17 11.72
CA ASP A 47 5.34 -1.75 11.93
C ASP A 47 4.37 -2.92 11.69
N LEU A 48 3.61 -3.26 12.72
CA LEU A 48 2.61 -4.33 12.67
C LEU A 48 1.31 -3.90 11.96
N ILE A 49 1.03 -2.60 11.83
CA ILE A 49 -0.26 -2.13 11.30
C ILE A 49 -0.48 -2.55 9.84
N PRO A 50 0.52 -2.45 8.93
CA PRO A 50 0.39 -2.99 7.59
C PRO A 50 0.19 -4.51 7.54
N GLN A 51 0.51 -5.25 8.60
CA GLN A 51 0.30 -6.70 8.66
C GLN A 51 -1.14 -7.09 8.97
N VAL A 52 -2.00 -6.15 9.39
CA VAL A 52 -3.37 -6.43 9.80
C VAL A 52 -4.40 -5.70 8.93
N PRO A 53 -5.62 -6.26 8.75
CA PRO A 53 -6.01 -7.65 9.00
C PRO A 53 -5.23 -8.63 8.12
N LEU A 54 -5.17 -9.91 8.52
CA LEU A 54 -4.38 -10.92 7.81
C LEU A 54 -4.90 -11.20 6.40
N MET A 55 -3.98 -11.47 5.47
CA MET A 55 -4.30 -11.92 4.11
C MET A 55 -5.15 -13.20 4.07
N ALA A 56 -5.01 -14.07 5.09
CA ALA A 56 -5.79 -15.30 5.23
C ALA A 56 -7.30 -15.03 5.40
N PHE A 57 -7.67 -13.83 5.85
CA PHE A 57 -9.07 -13.38 5.95
C PHE A 57 -9.55 -12.66 4.67
N GLY A 58 -8.80 -12.75 3.57
CA GLY A 58 -9.19 -12.20 2.27
C GLY A 58 -8.83 -10.74 2.05
N TYR A 59 -8.21 -10.09 3.03
CA TYR A 59 -7.77 -8.70 2.92
C TYR A 59 -6.53 -8.56 2.03
N ARG A 60 -6.46 -7.47 1.27
CA ARG A 60 -5.36 -7.12 0.37
C ARG A 60 -5.10 -5.61 0.42
N HIS A 61 -3.83 -5.24 0.37
CA HIS A 61 -3.43 -3.85 0.17
C HIS A 61 -3.66 -3.38 -1.26
N VAL A 62 -3.68 -2.06 -1.43
CA VAL A 62 -3.53 -1.41 -2.74
C VAL A 62 -2.06 -1.34 -3.12
N ALA A 63 -1.78 -1.39 -4.43
CA ALA A 63 -0.42 -1.32 -4.95
C ALA A 63 0.23 0.05 -4.72
N GLY A 64 1.56 0.09 -4.76
CA GLY A 64 2.35 1.33 -4.61
C GLY A 64 3.03 1.47 -3.26
N GLU A 65 3.51 0.37 -2.69
CA GLU A 65 4.22 0.40 -1.41
C GLU A 65 5.64 1.00 -1.55
N LYS A 66 5.96 1.89 -0.61
CA LYS A 66 7.27 2.45 -0.32
C LYS A 66 7.70 1.94 1.06
N TYR A 67 8.57 0.96 1.06
CA TYR A 67 9.01 0.29 2.27
C TYR A 67 10.27 0.95 2.83
N ALA A 68 10.14 1.58 3.99
CA ALA A 68 11.25 2.14 4.75
C ALA A 68 11.83 1.06 5.67
N TYR A 69 13.14 0.82 5.54
CA TYR A 69 13.85 -0.11 6.40
C TYR A 69 15.28 0.37 6.60
N LYS A 70 15.72 0.48 7.86
CA LYS A 70 17.08 0.90 8.24
C LYS A 70 17.54 2.20 7.57
N GLY A 71 16.63 3.16 7.43
CA GLY A 71 16.92 4.47 6.83
C GLY A 71 17.03 4.46 5.29
N GLN A 72 16.67 3.37 4.63
CA GLN A 72 16.55 3.28 3.18
C GLN A 72 15.09 3.10 2.77
N ILE A 73 14.71 3.62 1.60
CA ILE A 73 13.35 3.47 1.05
C ILE A 73 13.44 2.59 -0.20
N TYR A 74 12.68 1.49 -0.19
CA TYR A 74 12.53 0.56 -1.29
C TYR A 74 11.17 0.75 -1.96
N THR A 75 11.10 0.62 -3.28
CA THR A 75 9.83 0.61 -4.01
C THR A 75 9.44 -0.84 -4.28
N CYS A 76 8.27 -1.23 -3.80
CA CYS A 76 7.77 -2.59 -3.86
C CYS A 76 6.93 -2.82 -5.12
N VAL A 77 6.89 -4.06 -5.58
CA VAL A 77 6.17 -4.45 -6.79
C VAL A 77 4.78 -4.97 -6.43
N GLY A 78 3.75 -4.34 -6.99
CA GLY A 78 2.37 -4.76 -6.77
C GLY A 78 1.85 -4.39 -5.38
N SER A 79 0.98 -5.24 -4.82
CA SER A 79 0.22 -4.97 -3.60
C SER A 79 0.65 -5.73 -2.35
N GLU A 80 1.36 -6.85 -2.48
CA GLU A 80 1.74 -7.72 -1.35
C GLU A 80 3.12 -8.32 -1.63
N ASP A 81 4.11 -7.46 -1.82
CA ASP A 81 5.48 -7.84 -2.17
C ASP A 81 6.17 -8.55 -0.98
N GLN A 82 6.65 -9.77 -1.22
CA GLN A 82 7.30 -10.59 -0.19
C GLN A 82 8.71 -10.08 0.17
N GLU A 83 9.27 -9.13 -0.58
CA GLU A 83 10.53 -8.44 -0.24
C GLU A 83 10.31 -7.19 0.63
N CYS A 84 9.06 -6.76 0.82
CA CYS A 84 8.69 -5.57 1.58
C CYS A 84 7.93 -5.90 2.87
N SER A 85 6.99 -5.05 3.31
CA SER A 85 6.31 -5.24 4.60
C SER A 85 5.57 -6.57 4.68
N THR A 86 4.97 -7.08 3.59
CA THR A 86 4.34 -8.42 3.58
C THR A 86 5.34 -9.54 3.90
N GLY A 87 6.60 -9.36 3.49
CA GLY A 87 7.73 -10.23 3.80
C GLY A 87 8.18 -10.22 5.26
N ALA A 88 8.10 -9.06 5.91
CA ALA A 88 8.71 -8.80 7.21
C ALA A 88 8.24 -9.78 8.29
N CYS A 89 6.95 -10.13 8.32
CA CYS A 89 6.42 -11.06 9.32
C CYS A 89 6.67 -12.55 9.00
N ARG A 90 7.12 -12.90 7.78
CA ARG A 90 7.37 -14.31 7.39
C ARG A 90 8.83 -14.75 7.52
N GLN A 91 9.79 -13.83 7.45
CA GLN A 91 11.20 -14.18 7.25
C GLN A 91 12.02 -14.42 8.53
N ARG A 92 11.45 -14.30 9.74
CA ARG A 92 12.22 -14.54 10.98
C ARG A 92 11.44 -15.30 12.05
N GLY A 93 11.35 -16.61 11.86
CA GLY A 93 11.23 -17.53 13.00
C GLY A 93 12.48 -17.40 13.87
N TYR A 94 12.28 -17.43 15.20
CA TYR A 94 13.21 -17.08 16.30
C TYR A 94 13.15 -15.61 16.75
N PHE A 95 12.20 -15.36 17.66
CA PHE A 95 12.32 -14.46 18.82
C PHE A 95 13.35 -13.32 18.65
N GLY A 96 12.94 -12.24 17.98
CA GLY A 96 13.81 -11.08 17.75
C GLY A 96 13.25 -10.11 16.72
N ASP A 97 12.38 -9.23 17.22
CA ASP A 97 11.95 -7.95 16.65
C ASP A 97 10.82 -7.95 15.58
N VAL A 98 9.71 -8.55 16.03
CA VAL A 98 8.27 -8.20 15.87
C VAL A 98 7.57 -8.34 14.50
N CYS A 99 6.75 -9.40 14.41
CA CYS A 99 5.34 -9.34 14.01
C CYS A 99 4.49 -8.87 15.20
#